data_AF-A0A6N7LZD3-F1
#
_entry.id   AF-A0A6N7LZD3-F1
#
_cell.length_a   1.000
_cell.length_b   1.000
_cell.length_c   1.000
_cell.angle_alpha   90.00
_cell.angle_beta   90.00
_cell.angle_gamma   90.00
#
_symmetry.space_group_name_H-M   'P 1'
#
loop_
_entity.id
_entity.type
_entity.pdbx_description
1 polymer ?
#
loop_
_entity_poly.entity_id
_entity_poly.type
_entity_poly.pdbx_seq_one_letter_code
_entity_poly.pdbx_strand_id
1 'polypeptide(L)'
;MKFKASDLVNRVLLAGLGLAALTQERAKKLVEQLLAIEGAGKGETAAFVGELVKRGKKTQKKLGDLVKKEVAGILSKVDFASKKDIAQLEKRIRKLEAKRTKRTKRR
;
A
#
# COMPACT_ATOMS: atom_id res chain seq x y z
N MET A 1 26.65 27.97 -15.25
CA MET A 1 25.87 27.00 -14.45
C MET A 1 25.98 25.61 -15.07
N LYS A 2 26.82 24.72 -14.53
CA LYS A 2 26.99 23.34 -15.06
C LYS A 2 26.04 22.39 -14.32
N PHE A 3 24.76 22.38 -14.70
CA PHE A 3 23.85 21.32 -14.28
C PHE A 3 24.26 20.04 -15.03
N LYS A 4 25.04 19.17 -14.36
CA LYS A 4 25.48 17.88 -14.91
C LYS A 4 24.24 17.03 -15.21
N ALA A 5 24.02 16.70 -16.48
CA ALA A 5 22.95 15.80 -16.92
C ALA A 5 22.94 14.46 -16.12
N SER A 6 24.10 14.04 -15.63
CA SER A 6 24.28 12.88 -14.75
C SER A 6 23.46 12.94 -13.46
N ASP A 7 23.30 14.11 -12.84
CA ASP A 7 22.51 14.28 -11.62
C ASP A 7 21.01 14.06 -11.86
N LEU A 8 20.51 14.54 -13.01
CA LEU A 8 19.12 14.34 -13.41
C LEU A 8 18.83 12.87 -13.69
N VAL A 9 19.73 12.18 -14.41
CA VAL A 9 19.58 10.74 -14.69
C VAL A 9 19.58 9.92 -13.40
N ASN A 10 20.51 10.19 -12.47
CA ASN A 10 20.57 9.49 -11.19
C ASN A 10 19.31 9.73 -10.35
N ARG A 11 18.81 10.96 -10.31
CA ARG A 11 17.57 11.29 -9.58
C ARG A 11 16.34 10.67 -10.22
N VAL A 12 16.25 10.63 -11.55
CA VAL A 12 15.15 10.00 -12.29
C VAL A 12 15.15 8.48 -12.09
N LEU A 13 16.33 7.84 -12.14
CA LEU A 13 16.46 6.41 -11.87
C LEU A 13 16.13 6.07 -10.41
N LEU A 14 16.63 6.86 -9.45
CA LEU A 14 16.30 6.72 -8.03
C LEU A 14 14.82 6.94 -7.75
N ALA A 15 14.18 7.92 -8.41
CA ALA A 15 12.75 8.16 -8.31
C ALA A 15 11.94 7.02 -8.92
N GLY A 16 12.37 6.48 -10.07
CA GLY A 16 11.77 5.31 -10.71
C GLY A 16 11.85 4.06 -9.84
N LEU A 17 12.99 3.84 -9.16
CA LEU A 17 13.18 2.75 -8.19
C LEU A 17 12.42 3.00 -6.87
N GLY A 18 12.24 4.27 -6.49
CA GLY A 18 11.38 4.71 -5.38
C GLY A 18 9.92 4.34 -5.59
N LEU A 19 9.41 4.56 -6.80
CA LEU A 19 8.05 4.21 -7.22
C LEU A 19 7.87 2.70 -7.37
N ALA A 20 8.84 2.01 -7.97
CA ALA A 20 8.86 0.56 -8.09
C ALA A 20 9.47 -0.10 -6.83
N ALA A 21 8.91 0.16 -5.66
CA ALA A 21 9.22 -0.49 -4.36
C ALA A 21 10.69 -0.94 -4.17
N LEU A 22 11.53 -0.11 -3.51
CA LEU A 22 12.90 -0.52 -3.14
C LEU A 22 12.90 -1.83 -2.33
N THR A 23 13.36 -2.91 -2.96
CA THR A 23 13.65 -4.19 -2.27
C THR A 23 15.08 -4.19 -1.73
N GLN A 24 15.39 -5.10 -0.80
CA GLN A 24 16.74 -5.21 -0.23
C GLN A 24 17.82 -5.44 -1.30
N GLU A 25 17.51 -6.23 -2.34
CA GLU A 25 18.44 -6.48 -3.45
C GLU A 25 18.68 -5.23 -4.31
N ARG A 26 17.63 -4.45 -4.58
CA ARG A 26 17.74 -3.21 -5.35
C ARG A 26 18.49 -2.13 -4.56
N ALA A 27 18.31 -2.09 -3.25
CA ALA A 27 19.07 -1.21 -2.36
C ALA A 27 20.57 -1.52 -2.40
N LYS A 28 20.98 -2.80 -2.39
CA LYS A 28 22.39 -3.20 -2.53
C LYS A 28 22.98 -2.72 -3.86
N LYS A 29 22.28 -2.94 -4.97
CA LYS A 29 22.70 -2.47 -6.31
C LYS A 29 22.82 -0.94 -6.38
N LEU A 30 21.94 -0.21 -5.72
CA LEU A 30 22.03 1.25 -5.64
C LEU A 30 23.28 1.72 -4.91
N VAL A 31 23.63 1.06 -3.80
CA VAL A 31 24.88 1.36 -3.08
C VAL A 31 26.07 1.08 -4.00
N GLU A 32 26.12 -0.07 -4.68
CA GLU A 32 27.21 -0.38 -5.62
C GLU A 32 27.35 0.64 -6.75
N GLN A 33 26.23 1.07 -7.34
CA GLN A 33 26.22 2.07 -8.41
C GLN A 33 26.69 3.44 -7.93
N LEU A 34 26.27 3.86 -6.73
CA LEU A 34 26.69 5.13 -6.15
C LEU A 34 28.18 5.11 -5.79
N LEU A 35 28.73 3.96 -5.37
CA LEU A 35 30.16 3.81 -5.09
C LEU A 35 31.03 3.71 -6.34
N ALA A 36 30.46 3.31 -7.47
CA ALA A 36 31.14 3.33 -8.75
C ALA A 36 31.34 4.75 -9.29
N ILE A 37 30.61 5.74 -8.75
CA ILE A 37 30.81 7.16 -9.05
C ILE A 37 31.97 7.65 -8.17
N GLU A 38 33.08 8.06 -8.80
CA GLU A 38 34.21 8.68 -8.10
C GLU A 38 33.73 9.87 -7.25
N GLY A 39 33.95 9.79 -5.93
CA GLY A 39 33.57 10.82 -4.95
C GLY A 39 32.56 10.37 -3.89
N ALA A 40 32.00 9.16 -3.97
CA ALA A 40 31.07 8.65 -2.97
C ALA A 40 31.76 7.77 -1.91
N GLY A 41 31.66 8.16 -0.64
CA GLY A 41 32.15 7.37 0.49
C GLY A 41 31.29 6.13 0.75
N LYS A 42 31.92 4.95 0.94
CA LYS A 42 31.24 3.66 1.25
C LYS A 42 30.23 3.74 2.39
N GLY A 43 30.58 4.40 3.49
CA GLY A 43 29.72 4.50 4.67
C GLY A 43 28.52 5.43 4.47
N GLU A 44 28.75 6.63 3.95
CA GLU A 44 27.71 7.66 3.77
C GLU A 44 26.65 7.22 2.75
N THR A 45 27.10 6.56 1.68
CA THR A 45 26.23 6.07 0.61
C THR A 45 25.27 4.98 1.08
N ALA A 46 25.79 4.00 1.84
CA ALA A 46 24.98 2.93 2.41
C ALA A 46 23.98 3.46 3.45
N ALA A 47 24.39 4.43 4.27
CA ALA A 47 23.52 5.08 5.24
C ALA A 47 22.37 5.85 4.55
N PHE A 48 22.69 6.62 3.51
CA PHE A 48 21.71 7.38 2.74
C PHE A 48 20.65 6.48 2.08
N VAL A 49 21.08 5.42 1.39
CA VAL A 49 20.17 4.45 0.78
C VAL A 49 19.34 3.73 1.86
N GLY A 50 19.94 3.35 2.98
CA GLY A 50 19.24 2.74 4.11
C GLY A 50 18.14 3.64 4.69
N GLU A 51 18.41 4.94 4.80
CA GLU A 51 17.44 5.92 5.26
C GLU A 51 16.30 6.12 4.24
N LEU A 52 16.62 6.19 2.95
CA LEU A 52 15.63 6.24 1.87
C LEU A 52 14.69 5.03 1.89
N VAL A 53 15.22 3.82 2.08
CA VAL A 53 14.40 2.60 2.21
C VAL A 53 13.48 2.67 3.42
N LYS A 54 13.99 3.11 4.58
CA LYS A 54 13.20 3.25 5.80
C LYS A 54 12.07 4.28 5.62
N ARG A 55 12.39 5.46 5.05
CA ARG A 55 11.40 6.51 4.76
C ARG A 55 10.36 6.02 3.74
N GLY A 56 10.80 5.37 2.67
CA GLY A 56 9.93 4.79 1.64
C GLY A 56 8.92 3.79 2.21
N LYS A 57 9.38 2.84 3.03
CA LYS A 57 8.49 1.88 3.71
C LYS A 57 7.46 2.57 4.62
N LYS A 58 7.88 3.59 5.37
CA LYS A 58 6.99 4.36 6.25
C LYS A 58 5.94 5.13 5.46
N THR A 59 6.34 5.75 4.34
CA THR A 59 5.44 6.46 3.44
C THR A 59 4.47 5.51 2.74
N GLN A 60 4.94 4.38 2.23
CA GLN A 60 4.09 3.35 1.62
C GLN A 60 3.00 2.87 2.59
N LYS A 61 3.36 2.61 3.86
CA LYS A 61 2.39 2.20 4.88
C LYS A 61 1.34 3.29 5.14
N LYS A 62 1.78 4.54 5.33
CA LYS A 62 0.87 5.69 5.51
C LYS A 62 -0.07 5.90 4.32
N LEU A 63 0.45 5.80 3.11
CA LEU A 63 -0.36 5.89 1.88
C LEU A 63 -1.37 4.74 1.80
N GLY A 64 -0.94 3.51 2.11
CA GLY A 64 -1.85 2.36 2.17
C GLY A 64 -2.97 2.54 3.20
N ASP A 65 -2.65 3.08 4.37
CA ASP A 65 -3.65 3.36 5.42
C ASP A 65 -4.60 4.50 5.02
N LEU A 66 -4.09 5.55 4.36
CA LEU A 66 -4.91 6.63 3.79
C LEU A 66 -5.86 6.11 2.72
N VAL A 67 -5.36 5.35 1.75
CA VAL A 67 -6.19 4.77 0.68
C VAL A 67 -7.24 3.84 1.27
N LYS A 68 -6.88 2.97 2.23
CA LYS A 68 -7.87 2.12 2.91
C LYS A 68 -8.95 2.94 3.61
N LYS A 69 -8.57 4.03 4.28
CA LYS A 69 -9.51 4.91 4.98
C LYS A 69 -10.42 5.63 4.00
N GLU A 70 -9.89 6.12 2.89
CA GLU A 70 -10.66 6.82 1.86
C GLU A 70 -11.64 5.87 1.17
N VAL A 71 -11.17 4.67 0.78
CA VAL A 71 -12.02 3.63 0.19
C VAL A 71 -13.10 3.17 1.18
N ALA A 72 -12.75 2.97 2.46
CA ALA A 72 -13.73 2.65 3.50
C ALA A 72 -14.74 3.78 3.71
N GLY A 73 -14.31 5.05 3.62
CA GLY A 73 -15.16 6.23 3.73
C GLY A 73 -16.07 6.43 2.51
N ILE A 74 -15.64 6.03 1.31
CA ILE A 74 -16.50 5.99 0.12
C ILE A 74 -17.51 4.85 0.27
N LEU A 75 -17.06 3.65 0.62
CA LEU A 75 -17.94 2.49 0.83
C LEU A 75 -18.98 2.70 1.93
N SER A 76 -18.72 3.56 2.92
CA SER A 76 -19.71 3.93 3.94
C SER A 76 -20.67 5.05 3.53
N LYS A 77 -20.32 5.83 2.50
CA LYS A 77 -21.18 6.90 1.94
C LYS A 77 -22.05 6.41 0.78
N VAL A 78 -21.68 5.30 0.16
CA VAL A 78 -22.49 4.61 -0.84
C VAL A 78 -23.35 3.57 -0.09
N ASP A 79 -24.61 3.37 -0.49
CA ASP A 79 -25.51 2.33 0.06
C ASP A 79 -25.04 0.91 -0.34
N PHE A 80 -23.79 0.56 -0.02
CA PHE A 80 -23.19 -0.71 -0.32
C PHE A 80 -23.39 -1.64 0.88
N ALA A 81 -24.32 -2.59 0.74
CA ALA A 81 -24.56 -3.59 1.78
C ALA A 81 -23.27 -4.39 2.05
N SER A 82 -22.78 -4.35 3.29
CA SER A 82 -21.60 -5.12 3.66
C SER A 82 -21.93 -6.62 3.68
N LYS A 83 -20.91 -7.49 3.57
CA LYS A 83 -21.11 -8.93 3.74
C LYS A 83 -21.79 -9.29 5.07
N LYS A 84 -21.58 -8.48 6.13
CA LYS A 84 -22.24 -8.67 7.42
C LYS A 84 -23.74 -8.35 7.35
N ASP A 85 -24.12 -7.30 6.64
CA ASP A 85 -25.52 -6.88 6.48
C ASP A 85 -26.30 -7.94 5.71
N ILE A 86 -25.71 -8.48 4.63
CA ILE A 86 -26.27 -9.59 3.85
C ILE A 86 -26.47 -10.84 4.73
N ALA A 87 -25.47 -11.22 5.51
CA ALA A 87 -25.56 -12.37 6.41
C ALA A 87 -26.64 -12.19 7.51
N GLN A 88 -26.80 -10.97 8.03
CA GLN A 88 -27.87 -10.66 8.99
C GLN A 88 -29.25 -10.74 8.35
N LEU A 89 -29.40 -10.27 7.11
CA LEU A 89 -30.63 -10.37 6.33
C LEU A 89 -30.99 -11.84 6.06
N GLU A 90 -30.05 -12.67 5.61
CA GLU A 90 -30.28 -14.12 5.43
C GLU A 90 -30.77 -14.79 6.72
N LYS A 91 -30.13 -14.48 7.86
CA LYS A 91 -30.52 -15.06 9.15
C LYS A 91 -31.93 -14.63 9.58
N ARG A 92 -32.32 -13.39 9.27
CA ARG A 92 -33.69 -12.90 9.51
C ARG A 92 -34.69 -13.60 8.58
N ILE A 93 -34.36 -13.75 7.30
CA ILE A 93 -35.21 -14.44 6.32
C ILE A 93 -35.45 -15.89 6.76
N ARG A 94 -34.40 -16.65 7.07
CA ARG A 94 -34.53 -18.05 7.54
C ARG A 94 -35.40 -18.16 8.80
N LYS A 95 -35.29 -17.23 9.75
CA LYS A 95 -36.14 -17.20 10.95
C LYS A 95 -37.61 -16.93 10.63
N LEU A 96 -37.88 -16.05 9.67
CA LEU A 96 -39.24 -15.73 9.25
C LEU A 96 -39.88 -16.90 8.48
N GLU A 97 -39.11 -17.56 7.60
CA GLU A 97 -39.53 -18.76 6.88
C GLU A 97 -39.86 -19.91 7.85
N ALA A 98 -39.01 -20.14 8.86
CA ALA A 98 -39.25 -21.13 9.90
C ALA A 98 -40.50 -20.82 10.75
N LYS A 99 -40.79 -19.54 11.02
CA LYS A 99 -42.02 -19.13 11.71
C LYS A 99 -43.26 -19.33 10.85
N ARG A 100 -43.19 -19.02 9.55
CA ARG A 100 -44.30 -19.28 8.61
C ARG A 100 -44.62 -20.77 8.54
N THR A 101 -43.63 -21.62 8.31
CA THR A 101 -43.82 -23.09 8.23
C THR A 101 -44.39 -23.70 9.52
N LYS A 102 -43.96 -23.22 10.70
CA LYS A 102 -44.57 -23.64 11.98
C LYS A 102 -46.04 -23.23 12.13
N ARG A 103 -46.42 -22.08 11.57
CA ARG A 103 -47.80 -21.57 11.63
C ARG A 103 -48.71 -22.32 10.66
N THR A 104 -48.19 -22.75 9.50
CA THR A 104 -48.94 -23.56 8.52
C THR A 104 -49.15 -25.01 8.97
N LYS A 105 -48.24 -25.60 9.76
CA LYS A 105 -48.39 -26.94 10.35
C LYS A 105 -49.33 -27.03 11.57
N ARG A 106 -49.76 -25.88 12.11
CA ARG A 106 -50.67 -25.78 13.27
C ARG A 106 -52.14 -25.57 12.88
N ARG A 107 -52.41 -25.45 11.59
CA ARG A 107 -53.75 -25.50 10.99
C ARG A 107 -53.91 -26.84 10.31
#